data_AF-A0A2W3Z991-F1
#
_entry.id   AF-A0A2W3Z991-F1
#
_cell.length_a   1.000
_cell.length_b   1.000
_cell.length_c   1.000
_cell.angle_alpha   90.00
_cell.angle_beta   90.00
_cell.angle_gamma   90.00
#
_symmetry.space_group_name_H-M   'P 1'
#
loop_
_entity.id
_entity.type
_entity.pdbx_description
1 polymer ?
#
loop_
_entity_poly.entity_id
_entity_poly.type
_entity_poly.pdbx_seq_one_letter_code
_entity_poly.pdbx_strand_id
1 'polypeptide(L)'
;RIFNFVDEKDIVPIGYRHTDWNIKLRHVGMLIFIDSKKKGMIDQHMWGGYQFKNGNLQVTKESLVQFQQAKHAYNMLIMREQVKNLEQLKKKFTASGGGLSSGEQIYLDDSQALAVVSHASSEFETAMLSVVIVYQTGIQNAEKLWTETLTDARSIGTDLSEGEIKSALAEGGCTEQSIVTEPVNEYKEKKNKAKKMAEKFQQLAQEIRSKTNELVQRDKELANQLKGLVS
;
A
#
# COMPACT_ATOMS: atom_id res chain seq x y z
N ARG A 1 13.41 -5.27 3.61
CA ARG A 1 13.34 -5.10 2.13
C ARG A 1 14.04 -3.82 1.76
N ILE A 2 14.74 -3.80 0.62
CA ILE A 2 15.49 -2.62 0.17
C ILE A 2 14.62 -1.85 -0.83
N PHE A 3 14.34 -0.59 -0.49
CA PHE A 3 13.71 0.38 -1.38
C PHE A 3 14.77 1.41 -1.73
N ASN A 4 15.01 1.62 -3.02
CA ASN A 4 15.94 2.64 -3.49
C ASN A 4 15.12 3.79 -4.03
N PHE A 5 15.22 4.96 -3.41
CA PHE A 5 14.56 6.18 -3.87
C PHE A 5 15.46 6.89 -4.86
N VAL A 6 14.96 7.12 -6.07
CA VAL A 6 15.74 7.63 -7.21
C VAL A 6 15.13 8.93 -7.69
N ASP A 7 15.95 9.97 -7.77
CA ASP A 7 15.59 11.25 -8.39
C ASP A 7 16.07 11.26 -9.85
N GLU A 8 15.15 11.10 -10.81
CA GLU A 8 15.51 11.09 -12.23
C GLU A 8 15.96 12.46 -12.77
N LYS A 9 15.78 13.53 -11.98
CA LYS A 9 16.26 14.87 -12.32
C LYS A 9 17.67 15.12 -11.78
N ASP A 10 18.16 14.29 -10.87
CA ASP A 10 19.59 14.26 -10.51
C ASP A 10 20.35 13.59 -11.66
N ILE A 11 21.40 14.25 -12.13
CA ILE A 11 22.24 13.73 -13.20
C ILE A 11 23.13 12.59 -12.71
N VAL A 12 23.49 12.57 -11.43
CA VAL A 12 24.22 11.46 -10.81
C VAL A 12 23.35 10.91 -9.67
N PRO A 13 22.21 10.29 -10.00
CA PRO A 13 21.34 9.75 -8.96
C PRO A 13 22.07 8.62 -8.25
N ILE A 14 21.80 8.45 -6.95
CA ILE A 14 22.43 7.42 -6.13
C ILE A 14 22.18 6.03 -6.74
N GLY A 15 23.15 5.54 -7.50
CA GLY A 15 23.27 4.15 -7.95
C GLY A 15 22.39 3.68 -9.13
N TYR A 16 21.42 4.45 -9.63
CA TYR A 16 20.43 3.91 -10.60
C TYR A 16 20.07 4.88 -11.75
N ARG A 17 20.82 4.72 -12.85
CA ARG A 17 20.77 5.26 -14.23
C ARG A 17 21.00 6.75 -14.49
N HIS A 18 21.93 6.98 -15.42
CA HIS A 18 22.18 8.21 -16.16
C HIS A 18 21.55 8.10 -17.57
N THR A 19 20.96 9.21 -18.02
CA THR A 19 19.96 9.34 -19.08
C THR A 19 20.34 9.01 -20.53
N ASP A 20 21.56 8.58 -20.86
CA ASP A 20 21.99 8.48 -22.28
C ASP A 20 22.58 7.15 -22.75
N TRP A 21 22.57 6.09 -21.93
CA TRP A 21 23.09 4.79 -22.39
C TRP A 21 22.14 3.66 -22.03
N ASN A 22 21.94 2.77 -23.00
CA ASN A 22 21.16 1.56 -22.89
C ASN A 22 21.77 0.66 -21.80
N ILE A 23 21.33 0.80 -20.55
CA ILE A 23 21.82 0.00 -19.43
C ILE A 23 20.62 -0.67 -18.77
N LYS A 24 20.54 -1.99 -18.95
CA LYS A 24 19.78 -2.89 -18.09
C LYS A 24 20.34 -2.74 -16.67
N LEU A 25 19.72 -1.89 -15.87
CA LEU A 25 20.12 -1.70 -14.48
C LEU A 25 19.84 -2.98 -13.70
N ARG A 26 20.91 -3.72 -13.36
CA ARG A 26 20.85 -4.69 -12.26
C ARG A 26 20.74 -3.87 -10.97
N HIS A 27 19.57 -3.87 -10.34
CA HIS A 27 19.35 -3.25 -9.06
C HIS A 27 18.98 -4.28 -8.00
N VAL A 28 19.42 -4.05 -6.77
CA VAL A 28 19.03 -4.85 -5.62
C VAL A 28 17.89 -4.13 -4.92
N GLY A 29 16.75 -4.80 -4.80
CA GLY A 29 15.53 -4.20 -4.24
C GLY A 29 14.70 -3.46 -5.28
N MET A 30 13.67 -2.75 -4.80
CA MET A 30 12.70 -2.07 -5.65
C MET A 30 13.10 -0.61 -5.85
N LEU A 31 13.07 -0.14 -7.10
CA LEU A 31 13.27 1.27 -7.41
C LEU A 31 11.97 2.04 -7.17
N ILE A 32 12.07 3.17 -6.48
CA ILE A 32 10.99 4.13 -6.26
C ILE A 32 11.47 5.46 -6.83
N PHE A 33 10.91 5.86 -7.95
CA PHE A 33 11.20 7.17 -8.53
C PHE A 33 10.42 8.24 -7.77
N ILE A 34 11.14 9.27 -7.33
CA ILE A 34 10.55 10.38 -6.59
C ILE A 34 9.94 11.41 -7.54
N ASP A 35 8.85 12.04 -7.14
CA ASP A 35 8.27 13.16 -7.88
C ASP A 35 9.00 14.46 -7.51
N SER A 36 10.20 14.63 -8.08
CA SER A 36 11.08 15.75 -7.77
C SER A 36 10.74 17.01 -8.58
N LYS A 37 11.09 18.20 -8.07
CA LYS A 37 11.17 19.43 -8.87
C LYS A 37 12.60 19.64 -9.36
N LYS A 38 12.73 20.22 -10.55
CA LYS A 38 14.05 20.59 -11.09
C LYS A 38 14.66 21.73 -10.28
N LYS A 39 15.93 21.59 -9.92
CA LYS A 39 16.77 22.56 -9.22
C LYS A 39 18.12 22.70 -9.91
N GLY A 40 18.98 23.58 -9.39
CA GLY A 40 20.38 23.65 -9.81
C GLY A 40 21.08 22.31 -9.55
N MET A 41 22.14 22.02 -10.30
CA MET A 41 22.84 20.73 -10.26
C MET A 41 23.28 20.31 -8.85
N ILE A 42 23.86 21.23 -8.07
CA ILE A 42 24.31 20.98 -6.70
C ILE A 42 23.11 20.70 -5.79
N ASP A 43 22.08 21.56 -5.85
CA ASP A 43 20.89 21.42 -5.03
C ASP A 43 20.15 20.12 -5.32
N GLN A 44 20.05 19.73 -6.60
CA GLN A 44 19.37 18.50 -7.01
C GLN A 44 20.04 17.27 -6.41
N HIS A 45 21.37 17.23 -6.43
CA HIS A 45 22.17 16.15 -5.85
C HIS A 45 22.03 16.08 -4.32
N MET A 46 21.84 17.24 -3.68
CA MET A 46 21.62 17.39 -2.24
C MET A 46 20.13 17.31 -1.85
N TRP A 47 19.33 16.54 -2.59
CA TRP A 47 17.89 16.32 -2.36
C TRP A 47 17.01 17.57 -2.45
N GLY A 48 17.51 18.69 -2.97
CA GLY A 48 16.76 19.94 -3.10
C GLY A 48 15.55 19.86 -4.04
N GLY A 49 15.49 18.83 -4.89
CA GLY A 49 14.32 18.52 -5.70
C GLY A 49 13.23 17.75 -4.97
N TYR A 50 13.50 17.12 -3.83
CA TYR A 50 12.57 16.23 -3.15
C TYR A 50 11.33 17.01 -2.71
N GLN A 51 10.15 16.47 -3.01
CA GLN A 51 8.89 17.08 -2.63
C GLN A 51 8.29 16.32 -1.45
N PHE A 52 7.92 17.05 -0.40
CA PHE A 52 7.20 16.50 0.74
C PHE A 52 5.83 17.15 0.84
N LYS A 53 4.81 16.35 1.10
CA LYS A 53 3.46 16.85 1.41
C LYS A 53 2.98 16.19 2.69
N ASN A 54 2.70 17.02 3.71
CA ASN A 54 2.32 16.56 5.05
C ASN A 54 3.32 15.54 5.62
N GLY A 55 4.62 15.80 5.47
CA GLY A 55 5.70 14.91 5.93
C GLY A 55 5.96 13.67 5.06
N ASN A 56 5.19 13.44 3.99
CA ASN A 56 5.37 12.29 3.11
C ASN A 56 6.09 12.67 1.82
N LEU A 57 7.15 11.92 1.49
CA LEU A 57 7.87 12.03 0.22
C LEU A 57 6.91 11.73 -0.94
N GLN A 58 6.91 12.61 -1.94
CA GLN A 58 6.15 12.41 -3.16
C GLN A 58 6.93 11.51 -4.12
N VAL A 59 6.23 10.58 -4.73
CA VAL A 59 6.76 9.58 -5.65
C VAL A 59 5.94 9.59 -6.93
N THR A 60 6.53 9.12 -8.02
CA THR A 60 5.85 9.10 -9.31
C THR A 60 4.66 8.13 -9.28
N LYS A 61 3.64 8.38 -10.12
CA LYS A 61 2.46 7.52 -10.23
C LYS A 61 2.86 6.10 -10.64
N GLU A 62 3.84 5.99 -11.52
CA GLU A 62 4.42 4.75 -12.01
C GLU A 62 5.04 3.94 -10.86
N SER A 63 5.79 4.61 -9.97
CA SER A 63 6.40 3.97 -8.79
C SER A 63 5.35 3.47 -7.81
N LEU A 64 4.24 4.20 -7.63
CA LEU A 64 3.11 3.75 -6.79
C LEU A 64 2.45 2.50 -7.37
N VAL A 65 2.20 2.47 -8.67
CA VAL A 65 1.62 1.30 -9.36
C VAL A 65 2.56 0.10 -9.27
N GLN A 66 3.86 0.30 -9.51
CA GLN A 66 4.86 -0.76 -9.37
C GLN A 66 4.94 -1.29 -7.94
N PHE A 67 4.89 -0.42 -6.94
CA PHE A 67 4.85 -0.82 -5.53
C PHE A 67 3.62 -1.67 -5.20
N GLN A 68 2.44 -1.28 -5.68
CA GLN A 68 1.19 -2.03 -5.47
C GLN A 68 1.28 -3.42 -6.11
N GLN A 69 1.77 -3.51 -7.35
CA GLN A 69 1.97 -4.78 -8.04
C GLN A 69 2.99 -5.67 -7.33
N ALA A 70 4.10 -5.10 -6.86
CA ALA A 70 5.11 -5.82 -6.10
C ALA A 70 4.57 -6.31 -4.76
N LYS A 71 3.71 -5.53 -4.08
CA LYS A 71 3.04 -5.94 -2.84
C LYS A 71 2.08 -7.11 -3.08
N HIS A 72 1.23 -7.03 -4.11
CA HIS A 72 0.35 -8.13 -4.50
C HIS A 72 1.12 -9.40 -4.87
N ALA A 73 2.11 -9.30 -5.75
CA ALA A 73 2.94 -10.44 -6.15
C ALA A 73 3.63 -11.09 -4.95
N TYR A 74 4.06 -10.29 -3.98
CA TYR A 74 4.62 -10.80 -2.74
C TYR A 74 3.61 -11.56 -1.89
N ASN A 75 2.41 -11.00 -1.68
CA ASN A 75 1.37 -11.66 -0.91
C ASN A 75 1.01 -13.02 -1.54
N MET A 76 1.01 -13.10 -2.87
CA MET A 76 0.84 -14.35 -3.61
C MET A 76 1.99 -15.33 -3.40
N LEU A 77 3.24 -14.87 -3.35
CA LEU A 77 4.40 -15.73 -3.05
C LEU A 77 4.31 -16.34 -1.65
N ILE A 78 3.98 -15.53 -0.64
CA ILE A 78 3.79 -16.00 0.74
C ILE A 78 2.68 -17.04 0.81
N MET A 79 1.55 -16.79 0.16
CA MET A 79 0.44 -17.77 0.11
C MET A 79 0.87 -19.08 -0.55
N ARG A 80 1.56 -19.02 -1.70
CA ARG A 80 2.06 -20.22 -2.37
C ARG A 80 3.03 -21.01 -1.50
N GLU A 81 3.92 -20.34 -0.78
CA GLU A 81 4.86 -20.98 0.13
C GLU A 81 4.13 -21.66 1.30
N GLN A 82 3.15 -20.99 1.90
CA GLN A 82 2.32 -21.57 2.97
C GLN A 82 1.58 -22.83 2.49
N VAL A 83 0.88 -22.75 1.35
CA VAL A 83 0.18 -23.90 0.76
C VAL A 83 1.16 -25.05 0.46
N LYS A 84 2.32 -24.74 -0.12
CA LYS A 84 3.35 -25.76 -0.40
C LYS A 84 3.84 -26.45 0.87
N ASN A 85 4.03 -25.70 1.96
CA ASN A 85 4.45 -26.27 3.23
C ASN A 85 3.38 -27.18 3.83
N LEU A 86 2.09 -26.82 3.71
CA LEU A 86 0.97 -27.68 4.13
C LEU A 86 0.90 -28.98 3.31
N GLU A 87 1.09 -28.90 1.99
CA GLU A 87 1.16 -30.08 1.13
C GLU A 87 2.33 -31.00 1.48
N GLN A 88 3.50 -30.43 1.81
CA GLN A 88 4.65 -31.21 2.28
C GLN A 88 4.37 -31.86 3.63
N LEU A 89 3.68 -31.17 4.53
CA LEU A 89 3.32 -31.71 5.83
C LEU A 89 2.32 -32.86 5.71
N LYS A 90 1.29 -32.71 4.86
CA LYS A 90 0.34 -33.77 4.54
C LYS A 90 1.04 -35.04 4.06
N LYS A 91 2.01 -34.91 3.14
CA LYS A 91 2.81 -36.04 2.67
C LYS A 91 3.58 -36.73 3.79
N LYS A 92 4.09 -35.98 4.78
CA LYS A 92 4.79 -36.54 5.95
C LYS A 92 3.84 -37.32 6.86
N PHE A 93 2.64 -36.79 7.11
CA PHE A 93 1.63 -37.48 7.91
C PHE A 93 1.18 -38.81 7.27
N THR A 94 1.06 -38.85 5.94
CA THR A 94 0.68 -40.08 5.22
C THR A 94 1.85 -41.01 4.88
N ALA A 95 3.09 -40.68 5.26
CA ALA A 95 4.28 -41.42 4.83
C ALA A 95 4.37 -42.85 5.40
N SER A 96 3.71 -43.12 6.52
CA SER A 96 3.65 -44.44 7.18
C SER A 96 2.70 -45.43 6.48
N GLY A 97 2.01 -45.01 5.41
CA GLY A 97 1.05 -45.85 4.67
C GLY A 97 -0.36 -45.87 5.27
N GLY A 98 -0.57 -45.22 6.42
CA GLY A 98 -1.89 -44.93 6.97
C GLY A 98 -2.53 -43.68 6.36
N GLY A 99 -3.86 -43.55 6.48
CA GLY A 99 -4.55 -42.29 6.23
C GLY A 99 -4.24 -41.25 7.32
N LEU A 100 -4.69 -40.00 7.10
CA LEU A 100 -4.59 -38.96 8.13
C LEU A 100 -5.41 -39.35 9.36
N SER A 101 -4.85 -39.17 10.54
CA SER A 101 -5.65 -39.19 11.77
C SER A 101 -6.61 -37.99 11.81
N SER A 102 -7.67 -38.09 12.61
CA SER A 102 -8.64 -36.99 12.77
C SER A 102 -7.97 -35.68 13.21
N GLY A 103 -6.95 -35.74 14.09
CA GLY A 103 -6.23 -34.56 14.55
C GLY A 103 -5.30 -33.97 13.49
N GLU A 104 -4.64 -34.80 12.69
CA GLU A 104 -3.83 -34.33 11.56
C GLU A 104 -4.68 -33.68 10.47
N GLN A 105 -5.89 -34.20 10.23
CA GLN A 105 -6.84 -33.60 9.31
C GLN A 105 -7.32 -32.22 9.79
N ILE A 106 -7.77 -32.12 11.05
CA ILE A 106 -8.19 -30.85 11.66
C ILE A 106 -7.06 -29.82 11.58
N TYR A 107 -5.82 -30.22 11.94
CA TYR A 107 -4.67 -29.33 11.88
C TYR A 107 -4.40 -28.77 10.47
N LEU A 108 -4.46 -29.63 9.45
CA LEU A 108 -4.22 -29.22 8.07
C LEU A 108 -5.33 -28.29 7.57
N ASP A 109 -6.59 -28.60 7.87
CA ASP A 109 -7.75 -27.80 7.48
C ASP A 109 -7.70 -26.41 8.13
N ASP A 110 -7.42 -26.35 9.43
CA ASP A 110 -7.28 -25.10 10.19
C ASP A 110 -6.11 -24.25 9.68
N SER A 111 -4.97 -24.90 9.39
CA SER A 111 -3.79 -24.20 8.87
C SER A 111 -4.03 -23.66 7.46
N GLN A 112 -4.80 -24.39 6.63
CA GLN A 112 -5.19 -23.93 5.30
C GLN A 112 -6.18 -22.76 5.38
N ALA A 113 -7.17 -22.84 6.27
CA ALA A 113 -8.12 -21.74 6.51
C ALA A 113 -7.39 -20.48 6.98
N LEU A 114 -6.43 -20.62 7.90
CA LEU A 114 -5.61 -19.51 8.37
C LEU A 114 -4.77 -18.89 7.24
N ALA A 115 -4.19 -19.69 6.35
CA ALA A 115 -3.44 -19.20 5.20
C ALA A 115 -4.32 -18.37 4.26
N VAL A 116 -5.53 -18.86 3.95
CA VAL A 116 -6.52 -18.15 3.12
C VAL A 116 -6.93 -16.82 3.76
N VAL A 117 -7.26 -16.81 5.04
CA VAL A 117 -7.65 -15.61 5.78
C VAL A 117 -6.52 -14.58 5.83
N SER A 118 -5.30 -15.02 6.11
CA SER A 118 -4.11 -14.16 6.17
C SER A 118 -3.80 -13.53 4.81
N HIS A 119 -3.93 -14.31 3.74
CA HIS A 119 -3.76 -13.82 2.37
C HIS A 119 -4.85 -12.80 2.02
N ALA A 120 -6.13 -13.13 2.25
CA ALA A 120 -7.23 -12.22 2.00
C ALA A 120 -7.07 -10.89 2.75
N SER A 121 -6.68 -10.93 4.02
CA SER A 121 -6.41 -9.72 4.81
C SER A 121 -5.30 -8.86 4.20
N SER A 122 -4.24 -9.49 3.68
CA SER A 122 -3.10 -8.79 3.07
C SER A 122 -3.48 -8.15 1.72
N GLU A 123 -4.37 -8.80 0.97
CA GLU A 123 -4.96 -8.26 -0.26
C GLU A 123 -5.92 -7.10 0.03
N PHE A 124 -6.77 -7.20 1.06
CA PHE A 124 -7.60 -6.09 1.51
C PHE A 124 -6.77 -4.89 1.94
N GLU A 125 -5.66 -5.10 2.65
CA GLU A 125 -4.74 -4.02 3.02
C GLU A 125 -4.15 -3.33 1.78
N THR A 126 -3.74 -4.10 0.77
CA THR A 126 -3.23 -3.58 -0.50
C THR A 126 -4.29 -2.78 -1.26
N ALA A 127 -5.53 -3.28 -1.31
CA ALA A 127 -6.65 -2.59 -1.93
C ALA A 127 -6.97 -1.27 -1.19
N MET A 128 -7.04 -1.29 0.15
CA MET A 128 -7.34 -0.10 0.93
C MET A 128 -6.22 0.96 0.85
N LEU A 129 -4.95 0.56 0.79
CA LEU A 129 -3.86 1.49 0.50
C LEU A 129 -4.03 2.17 -0.86
N SER A 130 -4.47 1.42 -1.87
CA SER A 130 -4.74 1.97 -3.21
C SER A 130 -5.86 3.02 -3.17
N VAL A 131 -6.93 2.74 -2.42
CA VAL A 131 -8.02 3.71 -2.19
C VAL A 131 -7.53 4.97 -1.45
N VAL A 132 -6.69 4.80 -0.43
CA VAL A 132 -6.08 5.92 0.30
C VAL A 132 -5.26 6.81 -0.64
N ILE A 133 -4.48 6.21 -1.55
CA ILE A 133 -3.69 6.93 -2.55
C ILE A 133 -4.60 7.73 -3.48
N VAL A 134 -5.67 7.13 -4.01
CA VAL A 134 -6.63 7.81 -4.89
C VAL A 134 -7.20 9.07 -4.24
N TYR A 135 -7.68 8.99 -3.00
CA TYR A 135 -8.22 10.16 -2.30
C TYR A 135 -7.13 11.18 -1.96
N GLN A 136 -5.91 10.73 -1.65
CA GLN A 136 -4.79 11.64 -1.39
C GLN A 136 -4.39 12.41 -2.66
N THR A 137 -4.43 11.77 -3.83
CA THR A 137 -4.24 12.41 -5.13
C THR A 137 -5.41 13.35 -5.45
N GLY A 138 -6.65 12.97 -5.14
CA GLY A 138 -7.82 13.84 -5.28
C GLY A 138 -7.68 15.15 -4.50
N ILE A 139 -7.21 15.08 -3.25
CA ILE A 139 -6.91 16.26 -2.42
C ILE A 139 -5.83 17.13 -3.07
N GLN A 140 -4.75 16.51 -3.57
CA GLN A 140 -3.68 17.24 -4.26
C GLN A 140 -4.18 17.95 -5.52
N ASN A 141 -5.01 17.28 -6.31
CA ASN A 141 -5.57 17.83 -7.54
C ASN A 141 -6.54 18.98 -7.25
N ALA A 142 -7.35 18.89 -6.20
CA ALA A 142 -8.26 19.97 -5.79
C ALA A 142 -7.49 21.25 -5.42
N GLU A 143 -6.46 21.13 -4.58
CA GLU A 143 -5.62 22.28 -4.19
C GLU A 143 -4.85 22.86 -5.40
N LYS A 144 -4.35 21.99 -6.28
CA LYS A 144 -3.68 22.40 -7.51
C LYS A 144 -4.64 23.14 -8.44
N LEU A 145 -5.83 22.59 -8.67
CA LEU A 145 -6.85 23.18 -9.53
C LEU A 145 -7.25 24.58 -9.07
N TRP A 146 -7.40 24.79 -7.76
CA TRP A 146 -7.68 26.14 -7.22
C TRP A 146 -6.53 27.12 -7.48
N THR A 147 -5.28 26.66 -7.30
CA THR A 147 -4.10 27.49 -7.56
C THR A 147 -4.00 27.88 -9.04
N GLU A 148 -4.24 26.93 -9.94
CA GLU A 148 -4.27 27.16 -11.39
C GLU A 148 -5.43 28.09 -11.78
N THR A 149 -6.62 27.87 -11.25
CA THR A 149 -7.80 28.74 -11.46
C THR A 149 -7.52 30.19 -11.09
N LEU A 150 -6.92 30.44 -9.92
CA LEU A 150 -6.55 31.79 -9.50
C LEU A 150 -5.46 32.39 -10.39
N THR A 151 -4.50 31.58 -10.83
CA THR A 151 -3.41 32.04 -11.72
C THR A 151 -3.96 32.47 -13.07
N ASP A 152 -4.82 31.65 -13.67
CA ASP A 152 -5.45 31.92 -14.95
C ASP A 152 -6.35 33.16 -14.85
N ALA A 153 -7.18 33.24 -13.80
CA ALA A 153 -8.08 34.38 -13.60
C ALA A 153 -7.33 35.71 -13.44
N ARG A 154 -6.19 35.72 -12.71
CA ARG A 154 -5.31 36.90 -12.59
C ARG A 154 -4.66 37.30 -13.92
N SER A 155 -4.33 36.32 -14.75
CA SER A 155 -3.72 36.58 -16.05
C SER A 155 -4.72 37.19 -17.05
N ILE A 156 -6.01 36.90 -16.89
CA ILE A 156 -7.09 37.41 -17.74
C ILE A 156 -7.60 38.75 -17.21
N GLY A 157 -7.85 38.86 -15.90
CA GLY A 157 -8.38 40.05 -15.24
C GLY A 157 -7.28 40.97 -14.69
N THR A 158 -6.33 41.40 -15.53
CA THR A 158 -5.15 42.16 -15.08
C THR A 158 -5.48 43.49 -14.40
N ASP A 159 -6.63 44.08 -14.73
CA ASP A 159 -7.10 45.35 -14.18
C ASP A 159 -8.09 45.17 -13.01
N LEU A 160 -8.41 43.92 -12.65
CA LEU A 160 -9.33 43.59 -11.57
C LEU A 160 -8.56 43.39 -10.26
N SER A 161 -9.17 43.84 -9.16
CA SER A 161 -8.72 43.50 -7.81
C SER A 161 -8.94 42.02 -7.51
N GLU A 162 -8.23 41.48 -6.51
CA GLU A 162 -8.44 40.09 -6.03
C GLU A 162 -9.89 39.82 -5.62
N GLY A 163 -10.60 40.82 -5.10
CA GLY A 163 -12.01 40.70 -4.72
C GLY A 163 -12.93 40.55 -5.93
N GLU A 164 -12.69 41.34 -6.99
CA GLU A 164 -13.44 41.28 -8.25
C GLU A 164 -13.18 39.95 -8.98
N ILE A 165 -11.92 39.50 -9.02
CA ILE A 165 -11.56 38.19 -9.59
C ILE A 165 -12.31 37.07 -8.87
N LYS A 166 -12.28 37.05 -7.53
CA LYS A 166 -12.99 36.02 -6.74
C LYS A 166 -14.50 36.10 -6.90
N SER A 167 -15.06 37.31 -7.04
CA SER A 167 -16.49 37.52 -7.26
C SER A 167 -16.91 36.98 -8.63
N ALA A 168 -16.17 37.30 -9.70
CA ALA A 168 -16.42 36.78 -11.04
C ALA A 168 -16.28 35.25 -11.12
N LEU A 169 -15.28 34.67 -10.45
CA LEU A 169 -15.14 33.23 -10.32
C LEU A 169 -16.34 32.60 -9.58
N ALA A 170 -16.80 33.24 -8.50
CA ALA A 170 -17.95 32.78 -7.74
C ALA A 170 -19.27 32.83 -8.54
N GLU A 171 -19.46 33.85 -9.38
CA GLU A 171 -20.60 33.92 -10.33
C GLU A 171 -20.60 32.74 -11.31
N GLY A 172 -19.41 32.25 -11.70
CA GLY A 172 -19.24 31.03 -12.48
C GLY A 172 -19.32 29.72 -11.67
N GLY A 173 -19.55 29.78 -10.36
CA GLY A 173 -19.58 28.62 -9.45
C GLY A 173 -18.20 28.10 -9.01
N CYS A 174 -17.12 28.78 -9.40
CA CYS A 174 -15.74 28.42 -9.07
C CYS A 174 -15.32 29.12 -7.76
N THR A 175 -15.57 28.48 -6.62
CA THR A 175 -15.18 29.01 -5.31
C THR A 175 -14.14 28.09 -4.66
N GLU A 176 -13.36 28.62 -3.71
CA GLU A 176 -12.49 27.79 -2.89
C GLU A 176 -13.29 26.71 -2.14
N GLN A 177 -14.53 27.03 -1.75
CA GLN A 177 -15.43 26.09 -1.10
C GLN A 177 -15.77 24.91 -2.02
N SER A 178 -16.21 25.18 -3.25
CA SER A 178 -16.65 24.15 -4.21
C SER A 178 -15.48 23.37 -4.82
N ILE A 179 -14.32 24.00 -5.02
CA ILE A 179 -13.15 23.37 -5.65
C ILE A 179 -12.28 22.63 -4.62
N VAL A 180 -12.11 23.20 -3.42
CA VAL A 180 -11.19 22.68 -2.40
C VAL A 180 -11.93 22.17 -1.18
N THR A 181 -12.65 23.03 -0.45
CA THR A 181 -13.12 22.71 0.91
C THR A 181 -14.04 21.49 0.92
N GLU A 182 -15.09 21.48 0.10
CA GLU A 182 -16.06 20.39 0.06
C GLU A 182 -15.45 19.07 -0.45
N PRO A 183 -14.76 19.02 -1.61
CA PRO A 183 -14.13 17.79 -2.08
C PRO A 183 -13.06 17.26 -1.12
N VAL A 184 -12.22 18.14 -0.56
CA VAL A 184 -11.14 17.73 0.36
C VAL A 184 -11.71 17.14 1.64
N ASN A 185 -12.81 17.69 2.17
CA ASN A 185 -13.48 17.12 3.34
C ASN A 185 -14.03 15.72 3.04
N GLU A 186 -14.74 15.56 1.92
CA GLU A 186 -15.26 14.26 1.49
C GLU A 186 -14.12 13.24 1.27
N TYR A 187 -13.04 13.63 0.59
CA TYR A 187 -11.89 12.77 0.37
C TYR A 187 -11.18 12.38 1.66
N LYS A 188 -11.05 13.29 2.64
CA LYS A 188 -10.49 12.98 3.96
C LYS A 188 -11.35 11.96 4.69
N GLU A 189 -12.68 12.09 4.66
CA GLU A 189 -13.58 11.11 5.25
C GLU A 189 -13.46 9.73 4.60
N LYS A 190 -13.50 9.65 3.27
CA LYS A 190 -13.39 8.38 2.55
C LYS A 190 -12.02 7.73 2.76
N LYS A 191 -10.95 8.52 2.80
CA LYS A 191 -9.60 8.06 3.18
C LYS A 191 -9.57 7.45 4.58
N ASN A 192 -10.21 8.09 5.56
CA ASN A 192 -10.29 7.58 6.92
C ASN A 192 -11.13 6.29 7.01
N LYS A 193 -12.23 6.19 6.24
CA LYS A 193 -13.02 4.95 6.13
C LYS A 193 -12.18 3.79 5.57
N ALA A 194 -11.38 4.03 4.52
CA ALA A 194 -10.49 3.03 3.96
C ALA A 194 -9.43 2.54 4.96
N LYS A 195 -8.82 3.45 5.72
CA LYS A 195 -7.87 3.09 6.79
C LYS A 195 -8.52 2.22 7.87
N LYS A 196 -9.68 2.62 8.38
CA LYS A 196 -10.43 1.84 9.38
C LYS A 196 -10.83 0.46 8.85
N MET A 197 -11.16 0.34 7.56
CA MET A 197 -11.48 -0.96 6.96
C MET A 197 -10.25 -1.87 6.94
N ALA A 198 -9.07 -1.35 6.57
CA ALA A 198 -7.82 -2.11 6.60
C ALA A 198 -7.50 -2.61 8.02
N GLU A 199 -7.66 -1.75 9.03
CA GLU A 199 -7.46 -2.10 10.44
C GLU A 199 -8.40 -3.22 10.90
N LYS A 200 -9.69 -3.15 10.54
CA LYS A 200 -10.68 -4.19 10.87
C LYS A 200 -10.33 -5.55 10.27
N PHE A 201 -9.87 -5.58 9.01
CA PHE A 201 -9.44 -6.83 8.39
C PHE A 201 -8.21 -7.42 9.06
N GLN A 202 -7.24 -6.58 9.42
CA GLN A 202 -6.06 -7.03 10.16
C GLN A 202 -6.43 -7.61 11.53
N GLN A 203 -7.34 -6.96 12.27
CA GLN A 203 -7.85 -7.45 13.55
C GLN A 203 -8.56 -8.80 13.38
N LEU A 204 -9.46 -8.92 12.40
CA LEU A 204 -10.16 -10.17 12.11
C LEU A 204 -9.18 -11.32 11.79
N ALA A 205 -8.14 -11.04 10.99
CA ALA A 205 -7.12 -12.04 10.68
C ALA A 205 -6.31 -12.45 11.92
N GLN A 206 -6.00 -11.51 12.82
CA GLN A 206 -5.34 -11.79 14.09
C GLN A 206 -6.21 -12.63 15.02
N GLU A 207 -7.50 -12.33 15.12
CA GLU A 207 -8.45 -13.11 15.93
C GLU A 207 -8.58 -14.55 15.42
N ILE A 208 -8.71 -14.73 14.11
CA ILE A 208 -8.76 -16.07 13.49
C ILE A 208 -7.47 -16.82 13.78
N ARG A 209 -6.31 -16.17 13.62
CA ARG A 209 -5.01 -16.78 13.96
C ARG A 209 -4.90 -17.19 15.43
N SER A 210 -5.37 -16.36 16.35
CA SER A 210 -5.37 -16.69 17.78
C SER A 210 -6.24 -17.91 18.07
N LYS A 211 -7.48 -17.91 17.56
CA LYS A 211 -8.42 -19.02 17.77
C LYS A 211 -7.92 -20.33 17.17
N THR A 212 -7.33 -20.30 15.98
CA THR A 212 -6.68 -21.49 15.40
C THR A 212 -5.55 -22.01 16.28
N ASN A 213 -4.66 -21.13 16.78
CA ASN A 213 -3.59 -21.56 17.68
C ASN A 213 -4.12 -22.15 19.00
N GLU A 214 -5.19 -21.59 19.55
CA GLU A 214 -5.85 -22.11 20.76
C GLU A 214 -6.49 -23.49 20.53
N LEU A 215 -7.10 -23.72 19.36
CA LEU A 215 -7.63 -25.03 18.98
C LEU A 215 -6.50 -26.06 18.87
N VAL A 216 -5.41 -25.71 18.17
CA VAL A 216 -4.22 -26.59 18.03
C VAL A 216 -3.62 -26.94 19.38
N GLN A 217 -3.51 -25.97 20.30
CA GLN A 217 -2.95 -26.21 21.62
C GLN A 217 -3.85 -27.14 22.47
N ARG A 218 -5.17 -26.96 22.43
CA ARG A 218 -6.12 -27.84 23.12
C ARG A 218 -6.09 -29.27 22.57
N ASP A 219 -6.04 -29.44 21.26
CA ASP A 219 -5.94 -30.77 20.64
C ASP A 219 -4.64 -31.49 21.05
N LYS A 220 -3.53 -30.76 21.13
CA LYS A 220 -2.26 -31.30 21.63
C LYS A 220 -2.34 -31.75 23.09
N GLU A 221 -3.01 -30.97 23.93
CA GLU A 221 -3.22 -31.31 25.35
C GLU A 221 -4.10 -32.54 25.51
N LEU A 222 -5.21 -32.62 24.76
CA LEU A 222 -6.11 -33.79 24.75
C LEU A 222 -5.38 -35.05 24.28
N ALA A 223 -4.59 -34.97 23.21
CA ALA A 223 -3.80 -36.10 22.71
C ALA A 223 -2.80 -36.61 23.75
N ASN A 224 -2.19 -35.72 24.54
CA ASN A 224 -1.27 -36.09 25.61
C ASN A 224 -2.01 -36.73 26.80
N GLN A 225 -3.18 -36.22 27.19
CA GLN A 225 -4.00 -36.80 28.26
C GLN A 225 -4.46 -38.23 27.90
N LEU A 226 -4.90 -38.43 26.66
CA LEU A 226 -5.28 -39.77 26.18
C LEU A 226 -4.10 -40.73 26.20
N LYS A 227 -2.91 -40.32 25.73
CA LYS A 227 -1.71 -41.18 25.81
C LYS A 227 -1.37 -41.62 27.23
N GLY A 228 -1.57 -40.76 28.23
CA GLY A 228 -1.32 -41.08 29.64
C GLY A 228 -2.39 -41.98 30.28
N LEU A 229 -3.56 -42.15 29.65
CA LEU A 229 -4.63 -43.03 30.13
C LEU A 229 -4.56 -44.44 29.51
N VAL A 230 -3.87 -44.61 28.38
CA VAL A 230 -3.69 -45.91 27.69
C VAL A 230 -2.28 -46.49 27.87
N SER A 231 -1.46 -45.90 28.75
CA SER A 231 -0.14 -46.40 29.19
C SER A 231 -0.21 -47.04 30.55
#